data_AF-A0A3D3PMF1-F1
#
_entry.id   AF-A0A3D3PMF1-F1
#
_cell.length_a   1.000
_cell.length_b   1.000
_cell.length_c   1.000
_cell.angle_alpha   90.00
_cell.angle_beta   90.00
_cell.angle_gamma   90.00
#
_symmetry.space_group_name_H-M   'P 1'
#
loop_
_entity.id
_entity.type
_entity.pdbx_description
1 polymer ?
#
loop_
_entity_poly.entity_id
_entity_poly.type
_entity_poly.pdbx_seq_one_letter_code
_entity_poly.pdbx_strand_id
1 'polypeptide(L)'
;MIRKNLLGSQVKRLLSGLSDHGNQHLAEVETDLVQTNFLLGEAIEKLGTSFMAIHDVVSAQQQAVDLLLAGGTLTPEIAEKMKSLRTELGLHVNAAVTGLQFQDMTSQLIGRTVRRVTGLRNVLGAAGTTGSALTEESDTEEVTALLNEINKVLVDQSSKLESLLWKAVSQTHMESGDIELF
;
A
#
# COMPACT_ATOMS: atom_id res chain seq x y z
N MET A 1 -33.04 25.16 -32.19
CA MET A 1 -31.80 24.52 -32.67
C MET A 1 -30.56 24.93 -31.85
N ILE A 2 -30.24 26.22 -31.73
CA ILE A 2 -29.01 26.71 -31.05
C ILE A 2 -28.81 26.22 -29.60
N ARG A 3 -29.87 26.09 -28.79
CA ARG A 3 -29.77 25.59 -27.40
C ARG A 3 -29.50 24.07 -27.28
N LYS A 4 -29.90 23.25 -28.26
CA LYS A 4 -29.68 21.79 -28.21
C LYS A 4 -28.20 21.45 -28.42
N ASN A 5 -27.55 22.09 -29.39
CA ASN A 5 -26.13 21.90 -29.70
C ASN A 5 -25.17 22.35 -28.57
N LEU A 6 -25.65 23.22 -27.67
CA LEU A 6 -24.87 23.67 -26.51
C LEU A 6 -24.75 22.60 -25.41
N LEU A 7 -25.74 21.71 -25.28
CA LEU A 7 -25.77 20.72 -24.20
C LEU A 7 -24.79 19.57 -24.47
N GLY A 8 -24.81 19.00 -25.67
CA GLY A 8 -23.90 17.93 -26.08
C GLY A 8 -22.43 18.34 -25.98
N SER A 9 -22.09 19.54 -26.45
CA SER A 9 -20.74 20.11 -26.34
C SER A 9 -20.31 20.38 -24.90
N GLN A 10 -21.21 20.88 -24.03
CA GLN A 10 -20.92 21.08 -22.61
C GLN A 10 -20.69 19.77 -21.85
N VAL A 11 -21.52 18.76 -22.07
CA VAL A 11 -21.39 17.44 -21.44
C VAL A 11 -20.12 16.74 -21.92
N LYS A 12 -19.83 16.79 -23.23
CA LYS A 12 -18.58 16.27 -23.78
C LYS A 12 -17.35 16.91 -23.11
N ARG A 13 -17.32 18.24 -23.00
CA ARG A 13 -16.22 18.98 -22.37
C ARG A 13 -16.08 18.66 -20.88
N LEU A 14 -17.20 18.48 -20.17
CA LEU A 14 -17.19 18.08 -18.76
C LEU A 14 -16.58 16.69 -18.60
N LEU A 15 -17.03 15.72 -19.39
CA LEU A 15 -16.57 14.32 -19.31
C LEU A 15 -15.11 14.18 -19.75
N SER A 16 -14.69 14.87 -20.81
CA SER A 16 -13.28 14.89 -21.23
C SER A 16 -12.42 15.55 -20.15
N GLY A 17 -12.82 16.72 -19.66
CA GLY A 17 -12.12 17.41 -18.59
C GLY A 17 -12.00 16.57 -17.31
N LEU A 18 -13.07 15.91 -16.90
CA LEU A 18 -13.07 15.02 -15.73
C LEU A 18 -12.15 13.81 -15.93
N SER A 19 -12.17 13.21 -17.12
CA SER A 19 -11.30 12.07 -17.45
C SER A 19 -9.83 12.51 -17.47
N ASP A 20 -9.50 13.62 -18.13
CA ASP A 20 -8.13 14.11 -18.26
C ASP A 20 -7.53 14.51 -16.91
N HIS A 21 -8.24 15.35 -16.14
CA HIS A 21 -7.76 15.79 -14.81
C HIS A 21 -7.75 14.62 -13.82
N GLY A 22 -8.74 13.73 -13.89
CA GLY A 22 -8.78 12.54 -13.04
C GLY A 22 -7.63 11.59 -13.34
N ASN A 23 -7.30 11.35 -14.61
CA ASN A 23 -6.14 10.53 -14.99
C ASN A 23 -4.81 11.17 -14.54
N GLN A 24 -4.69 12.49 -14.64
CA GLN A 24 -3.50 13.22 -14.18
C GLN A 24 -3.29 13.05 -12.67
N HIS A 25 -4.32 13.30 -11.85
CA HIS A 25 -4.21 13.15 -10.41
C HIS A 25 -3.96 11.71 -9.99
N LEU A 26 -4.58 10.73 -10.66
CA LEU A 26 -4.31 9.32 -10.36
C LEU A 26 -2.87 8.92 -10.70
N ALA A 27 -2.28 9.47 -11.76
CA ALA A 27 -0.87 9.24 -12.10
C ALA A 27 0.08 9.84 -11.04
N GLU A 28 -0.25 11.01 -10.48
CA GLU A 28 0.48 11.60 -9.35
C GLU A 28 0.40 10.70 -8.11
N VAL A 29 -0.80 10.22 -7.76
CA VAL A 29 -0.96 9.28 -6.63
C VAL A 29 -0.22 7.95 -6.88
N GLU A 30 -0.24 7.41 -8.10
CA GLU A 30 0.55 6.22 -8.46
C GLU A 30 2.04 6.46 -8.24
N THR A 31 2.55 7.64 -8.60
CA THR A 31 3.95 8.03 -8.41
C THR A 31 4.31 8.11 -6.93
N ASP A 32 3.48 8.79 -6.12
CA ASP A 32 3.68 8.90 -4.67
C ASP A 32 3.66 7.54 -3.98
N LEU A 33 2.80 6.62 -4.44
CA LEU A 33 2.73 5.26 -3.91
C LEU A 33 3.97 4.44 -4.24
N VAL A 34 4.50 4.56 -5.46
CA VAL A 34 5.77 3.93 -5.85
C VAL A 34 6.92 4.48 -5.00
N GLN A 35 6.99 5.79 -4.80
CA GLN A 35 8.00 6.42 -3.96
C GLN A 35 7.89 5.98 -2.50
N THR A 36 6.68 5.90 -1.96
CA THR A 36 6.43 5.41 -0.60
C THR A 36 6.88 3.97 -0.45
N ASN A 37 6.64 3.13 -1.46
CA ASN A 37 7.11 1.74 -1.46
C ASN A 37 8.65 1.63 -1.48
N PHE A 38 9.32 2.54 -2.20
CA PHE A 38 10.79 2.62 -2.21
C PHE A 38 11.34 3.03 -0.84
N LEU A 39 10.79 4.09 -0.23
CA LEU A 39 11.18 4.55 1.11
C LEU A 39 10.93 3.47 2.18
N LEU A 40 9.88 2.67 2.00
CA LEU A 40 9.64 1.50 2.84
C LEU A 40 10.76 0.47 2.69
N GLY A 41 11.20 0.20 1.46
CA GLY A 41 12.37 -0.64 1.19
C GLY A 41 13.64 -0.17 1.90
N GLU A 42 13.95 1.12 1.86
CA GLU A 42 15.10 1.69 2.58
C GLU A 42 14.97 1.57 4.10
N ALA A 43 13.76 1.71 4.64
CA ALA A 43 13.51 1.47 6.05
C ALA A 43 13.75 0.00 6.45
N ILE A 44 13.45 -0.97 5.57
CA ILE A 44 13.74 -2.40 5.76
C ILE A 44 15.25 -2.65 5.78
N GLU A 45 16.01 -2.06 4.86
CA GLU A 45 17.47 -2.21 4.87
C GLU A 45 18.09 -1.71 6.17
N LYS A 46 17.59 -0.58 6.68
CA LYS A 46 17.97 -0.07 8.01
C LYS A 46 17.56 -1.02 9.13
N LEU A 47 16.43 -1.71 9.02
CA LEU A 47 16.08 -2.80 9.94
C LEU A 47 17.04 -3.99 9.85
N GLY A 48 17.49 -4.34 8.64
CA GLY A 48 18.52 -5.34 8.39
C GLY A 48 19.82 -5.06 9.14
N THR A 49 20.23 -3.79 9.24
CA THR A 49 21.38 -3.41 10.08
C THR A 49 21.15 -3.66 11.57
N SER A 50 19.90 -3.55 12.05
CA SER A 50 19.56 -3.91 13.43
C SER A 50 19.65 -5.41 13.67
N PHE A 51 19.30 -6.25 12.67
CA PHE A 51 19.50 -7.70 12.75
C PHE A 51 20.98 -8.10 12.76
N MET A 52 21.83 -7.39 12.02
CA MET A 52 23.28 -7.62 12.11
C MET A 52 23.83 -7.24 13.48
N ALA A 53 23.37 -6.12 14.06
CA ALA A 53 23.72 -5.77 15.44
C ALA A 53 23.26 -6.83 16.46
N ILE A 54 22.06 -7.41 16.29
CA ILE A 54 21.59 -8.56 17.08
C ILE A 54 22.57 -9.74 16.98
N HIS A 55 22.97 -10.10 15.77
CA HIS A 55 23.90 -11.20 15.53
C HIS A 55 25.24 -10.98 16.22
N ASP A 56 25.76 -9.75 16.20
CA ASP A 56 27.02 -9.39 16.84
C ASP A 56 26.92 -9.49 18.37
N VAL A 57 25.81 -9.02 18.96
CA VAL A 57 25.51 -9.14 20.40
C VAL A 57 25.39 -10.61 20.81
N VAL A 58 24.67 -11.44 20.04
CA VAL A 58 24.54 -12.88 20.29
C VAL A 58 25.89 -13.58 20.17
N SER A 59 26.70 -13.23 19.17
CA SER A 59 28.04 -13.80 18.98
C SER A 59 28.96 -13.46 20.16
N ALA A 60 28.92 -12.22 20.66
CA ALA A 60 29.67 -11.82 21.84
C ALA A 60 29.19 -12.55 23.11
N GLN A 61 27.88 -12.76 23.24
CA GLN A 61 27.29 -13.54 24.33
C GLN A 61 27.75 -15.01 24.27
N GLN A 62 27.78 -15.61 23.07
CA GLN A 62 28.23 -17.00 22.86
C GLN A 62 29.72 -17.16 23.23
N GLN A 63 30.59 -16.23 22.84
CA GLN A 63 32.00 -16.25 23.23
C GLN A 63 32.20 -16.21 24.75
N ALA A 64 31.39 -15.43 25.46
CA ALA A 64 31.43 -15.39 26.92
C ALA A 64 30.96 -16.71 27.56
N VAL A 65 29.96 -17.38 26.97
CA VAL A 65 29.52 -18.72 27.39
C VAL A 65 30.60 -19.77 27.11
N ASP A 66 31.24 -19.74 25.95
CA ASP A 66 32.29 -20.69 25.57
C ASP A 66 33.51 -20.57 26.48
N LEU A 67 33.88 -19.36 26.91
CA LEU A 67 34.93 -19.12 27.92
C LEU A 67 34.60 -19.76 29.28
N LEU A 68 33.34 -19.71 29.70
CA LEU A 68 32.88 -20.34 30.94
C LEU A 68 32.88 -21.88 30.80
N LEU A 69 32.45 -22.40 29.66
CA LEU A 69 32.46 -23.84 29.35
C LEU A 69 33.90 -24.40 29.26
N ALA A 70 34.86 -23.59 28.82
CA ALA A 70 36.29 -23.93 28.78
C ALA A 70 36.98 -23.90 30.16
N GLY A 71 36.23 -23.68 31.25
CA GLY A 71 36.74 -23.67 32.63
C GLY A 71 37.03 -22.28 33.18
N GLY A 72 36.61 -21.21 32.50
CA GLY A 72 36.67 -19.85 33.02
C GLY A 72 35.73 -19.65 34.23
N THR A 73 36.16 -18.85 35.20
CA THR A 73 35.33 -18.49 36.36
C THR A 73 34.34 -17.39 36.01
N LEU A 74 33.08 -17.56 36.41
CA LEU A 74 32.06 -16.52 36.29
C LEU A 74 32.38 -15.36 37.25
N THR A 75 33.07 -14.35 36.75
CA THR A 75 33.30 -13.12 37.51
C THR A 75 32.04 -12.26 37.53
N PRO A 76 31.85 -11.41 38.55
CA PRO A 76 30.76 -10.43 38.58
C PRO A 76 30.71 -9.53 37.33
N GLU A 77 31.87 -9.20 36.77
CA GLU A 77 31.98 -8.42 35.52
C GLU A 77 31.43 -9.17 34.30
N ILE A 78 31.74 -10.46 34.16
CA ILE A 78 31.19 -11.29 33.07
C ILE A 78 29.68 -11.45 33.25
N ALA A 79 29.21 -11.66 34.48
CA ALA A 79 27.79 -11.79 34.79
C ALA A 79 27.00 -10.51 34.45
N GLU A 80 27.52 -9.33 34.77
CA GLU A 80 26.86 -8.07 34.38
C GLU A 80 26.96 -7.77 32.89
N LYS A 81 28.09 -8.07 32.26
CA LYS A 81 28.22 -7.95 30.80
C LYS A 81 27.19 -8.82 30.07
N MET A 82 26.97 -10.06 30.53
CA MET A 82 25.96 -10.97 29.99
C MET A 82 24.52 -10.46 30.17
N LYS A 83 24.19 -9.87 31.32
CA LYS A 83 22.87 -9.24 31.55
C LYS A 83 22.65 -8.03 30.66
N SER A 84 23.69 -7.20 30.49
CA SER A 84 23.62 -6.03 29.60
C SER A 84 23.38 -6.46 28.15
N LEU A 85 24.15 -7.43 27.64
CA LEU A 85 23.98 -7.96 26.27
C LEU A 85 22.58 -8.56 26.06
N ARG A 86 22.04 -9.29 27.04
CA ARG A 86 20.68 -9.83 26.98
C ARG A 86 19.61 -8.74 26.89
N THR A 87 19.80 -7.63 27.62
CA THR A 87 18.86 -6.51 27.61
C THR A 87 18.90 -5.79 26.25
N GLU A 88 20.10 -5.55 25.73
CA GLU A 88 20.33 -4.95 24.43
C GLU A 88 19.77 -5.81 23.28
N LEU A 89 19.96 -7.13 23.36
CA LEU A 89 19.36 -8.11 22.46
C LEU A 89 17.83 -8.00 22.43
N GLY A 90 17.19 -7.94 23.60
CA GLY A 90 15.73 -7.80 23.70
C GLY A 90 15.21 -6.52 23.05
N LEU A 91 15.93 -5.40 23.19
CA LEU A 91 15.58 -4.12 22.56
C LEU A 91 15.66 -4.20 21.04
N HIS A 92 16.76 -4.73 20.51
CA HIS A 92 16.93 -4.83 19.07
C HIS A 92 15.95 -5.83 18.43
N VAL A 93 15.70 -6.98 19.06
CA VAL A 93 14.72 -7.95 18.58
C VAL A 93 13.32 -7.35 18.53
N ASN A 94 12.90 -6.64 19.58
CA ASN A 94 11.58 -6.00 19.62
C ASN A 94 11.46 -4.91 18.53
N ALA A 95 12.48 -4.06 18.37
CA ALA A 95 12.51 -3.04 17.33
C ALA A 95 12.44 -3.65 15.92
N ALA A 96 13.14 -4.77 15.70
CA ALA A 96 13.16 -5.46 14.42
C ALA A 96 11.83 -6.18 14.11
N VAL A 97 11.20 -6.83 15.08
CA VAL A 97 9.86 -7.43 14.90
C VAL A 97 8.82 -6.35 14.61
N THR A 98 8.82 -5.26 15.39
CA THR A 98 7.89 -4.14 15.21
C THR A 98 8.08 -3.48 13.84
N GLY A 99 9.32 -3.31 13.39
CA GLY A 99 9.60 -2.74 12.08
C GLY A 99 9.14 -3.62 10.92
N LEU A 100 9.33 -4.95 10.99
CA LEU A 100 8.81 -5.89 10.00
C LEU A 100 7.28 -5.90 9.95
N GLN A 101 6.61 -5.76 11.10
CA GLN A 101 5.15 -5.68 11.16
C GLN A 101 4.63 -4.36 10.56
N PHE A 102 5.25 -3.22 10.88
CA PHE A 102 4.93 -1.94 10.25
C PHE A 102 5.13 -1.99 8.74
N GLN A 103 6.19 -2.67 8.30
CA GLN A 103 6.46 -2.88 6.89
C GLN A 103 5.37 -3.68 6.20
N ASP A 104 4.99 -4.83 6.75
CA ASP A 104 3.94 -5.68 6.16
C ASP A 104 2.61 -4.92 6.05
N MET A 105 2.18 -4.27 7.15
CA MET A 105 0.97 -3.44 7.15
C MET A 105 1.03 -2.31 6.12
N THR A 106 2.17 -1.63 6.00
CA THR A 106 2.33 -0.52 5.06
C THR A 106 2.35 -1.01 3.61
N SER A 107 3.04 -2.12 3.34
CA SER A 107 3.08 -2.76 2.01
C SER A 107 1.66 -3.17 1.57
N GLN A 108 0.88 -3.74 2.48
CA GLN A 108 -0.51 -4.09 2.22
C GLN A 108 -1.38 -2.84 1.96
N LEU A 109 -1.24 -1.78 2.74
CA LEU A 109 -1.97 -0.52 2.54
C LEU A 109 -1.61 0.14 1.21
N ILE A 110 -0.32 0.16 0.83
CA ILE A 110 0.13 0.65 -0.47
C ILE A 110 -0.48 -0.20 -1.58
N GLY A 111 -0.38 -1.53 -1.52
CA GLY A 111 -0.96 -2.43 -2.52
C GLY A 111 -2.48 -2.23 -2.67
N ARG A 112 -3.19 -1.98 -1.56
CA ARG A 112 -4.62 -1.64 -1.58
C ARG A 112 -4.88 -0.30 -2.26
N THR A 113 -4.06 0.70 -1.96
CA THR A 113 -4.21 2.05 -2.53
C THR A 113 -3.93 2.04 -4.03
N VAL A 114 -2.90 1.31 -4.47
CA VAL A 114 -2.62 1.08 -5.90
C VAL A 114 -3.82 0.45 -6.59
N ARG A 115 -4.39 -0.64 -6.05
CA ARG A 115 -5.59 -1.28 -6.62
C ARG A 115 -6.79 -0.33 -6.70
N ARG A 116 -6.99 0.54 -5.69
CA ARG A 116 -8.04 1.56 -5.69
C ARG A 116 -7.83 2.59 -6.79
N VAL A 117 -6.61 3.11 -6.91
CA VAL A 117 -6.24 4.13 -7.88
C VAL A 117 -6.38 3.58 -9.30
N THR A 118 -5.90 2.37 -9.57
CA THR A 118 -6.09 1.69 -10.86
C THR A 118 -7.58 1.45 -11.16
N GLY A 119 -8.37 1.07 -10.16
CA GLY A 119 -9.83 0.91 -10.31
C GLY A 119 -10.53 2.22 -10.69
N LEU A 120 -10.20 3.31 -10.00
CA LEU A 120 -10.71 4.65 -10.31
C LEU A 120 -10.28 5.12 -11.70
N ARG A 121 -9.05 4.80 -12.12
CA ARG A 121 -8.55 5.10 -13.46
C ARG A 121 -9.38 4.41 -14.53
N ASN A 122 -9.70 3.13 -14.33
CA ASN A 122 -10.55 2.38 -15.26
C ASN A 122 -11.96 2.97 -15.35
N VAL A 123 -12.53 3.39 -14.22
CA VAL A 123 -13.84 4.07 -14.18
C VAL A 123 -13.81 5.37 -14.98
N LEU A 124 -12.82 6.23 -14.76
CA LEU A 124 -12.67 7.51 -15.45
C LEU A 124 -12.34 7.36 -16.93
N GLY A 125 -11.54 6.34 -17.29
CA GLY A 125 -11.24 5.99 -18.67
C GLY A 125 -12.48 5.51 -19.42
N ALA A 126 -13.32 4.68 -18.78
CA ALA A 126 -14.58 4.22 -19.37
C ALA A 126 -15.58 5.38 -19.55
N ALA A 127 -15.70 6.27 -18.55
CA ALA A 127 -16.54 7.46 -18.65
C ALA A 127 -16.07 8.42 -19.75
N GLY A 128 -14.75 8.63 -19.90
CA GLY A 128 -14.17 9.45 -20.97
C GLY A 128 -14.37 8.85 -22.35
N THR A 129 -14.18 7.53 -22.50
CA THR A 129 -14.38 6.81 -23.77
C THR A 129 -15.83 6.89 -24.22
N THR A 130 -16.78 6.60 -23.33
CA THR A 130 -18.21 6.72 -23.63
C THR A 130 -18.60 8.17 -23.90
N GLY A 131 -18.06 9.13 -23.14
CA GLY A 131 -18.27 10.56 -23.38
C GLY A 131 -17.77 11.08 -24.73
N SER A 132 -16.75 10.43 -25.31
CA SER A 132 -16.21 10.79 -26.62
C SER A 132 -17.19 10.55 -27.78
N ALA A 133 -18.18 9.68 -27.59
CA ALA A 133 -19.24 9.40 -28.55
C ALA A 133 -20.23 10.58 -28.72
N LEU A 134 -20.21 11.58 -27.82
CA LEU A 134 -20.97 12.81 -28.02
C LEU A 134 -20.38 13.65 -29.15
N THR A 135 -21.27 14.14 -29.99
CA THR A 135 -20.96 15.17 -30.98
C THR A 135 -21.56 16.50 -30.56
N GLU A 136 -21.10 17.59 -31.17
CA GLU A 136 -21.66 18.93 -30.91
C GLU A 136 -23.11 19.08 -31.37
N GLU A 137 -23.56 18.18 -32.25
CA GLU A 137 -24.92 18.12 -32.77
C GLU A 137 -25.80 17.14 -32.01
N SER A 138 -25.24 16.44 -31.02
CA SER A 138 -25.98 15.44 -30.26
C SER A 138 -27.16 16.06 -29.54
N ASP A 139 -28.29 15.41 -29.76
CA ASP A 139 -29.59 15.86 -29.32
C ASP A 139 -29.82 15.51 -27.82
N THR A 140 -30.89 16.02 -27.22
CA THR A 140 -31.14 15.83 -25.78
C THR A 140 -31.43 14.37 -25.42
N GLU A 141 -32.07 13.60 -26.31
CA GLU A 141 -32.34 12.17 -26.10
C GLU A 141 -31.05 11.37 -26.22
N GLU A 142 -30.19 11.69 -27.20
CA GLU A 142 -28.87 11.07 -27.35
C GLU A 142 -27.97 11.32 -26.13
N VAL A 143 -27.91 12.58 -25.65
CA VAL A 143 -27.15 12.94 -24.43
C VAL A 143 -27.68 12.18 -23.22
N THR A 144 -29.01 12.07 -23.07
CA THR A 144 -29.63 11.36 -21.96
C THR A 144 -29.35 9.86 -22.01
N ALA A 145 -29.45 9.25 -23.18
CA ALA A 145 -29.13 7.83 -23.38
C ALA A 145 -27.66 7.54 -23.02
N LEU A 146 -26.74 8.42 -23.42
CA LEU A 146 -25.33 8.26 -23.10
C LEU A 146 -25.03 8.44 -21.61
N LEU A 147 -25.63 9.43 -20.95
CA LEU A 147 -25.46 9.63 -19.52
C LEU A 147 -25.98 8.41 -18.72
N ASN A 148 -27.07 7.79 -19.17
CA ASN A 148 -27.57 6.55 -18.58
C ASN A 148 -26.57 5.40 -18.76
N GLU A 149 -25.93 5.29 -19.92
CA GLU A 149 -24.90 4.27 -20.16
C GLU A 149 -23.65 4.52 -19.31
N ILE A 150 -23.19 5.78 -19.21
CA ILE A 150 -22.08 6.16 -18.32
C ILE A 150 -22.41 5.81 -16.87
N ASN A 151 -23.62 6.11 -16.40
CA ASN A 151 -24.06 5.79 -15.05
C ASN A 151 -24.06 4.27 -14.81
N LYS A 152 -24.57 3.49 -15.77
CA LYS A 152 -24.56 2.03 -15.71
C LYS A 152 -23.13 1.46 -15.61
N VAL A 153 -22.21 1.96 -16.44
CA VAL A 153 -20.79 1.57 -16.41
C VAL A 153 -20.14 1.95 -15.07
N LEU A 154 -20.40 3.16 -14.57
CA LEU A 154 -19.93 3.62 -13.26
C LEU A 154 -20.40 2.73 -12.12
N VAL A 155 -21.68 2.37 -12.09
CA VAL A 155 -22.26 1.50 -11.06
C VAL A 155 -21.64 0.10 -11.11
N ASP A 156 -21.53 -0.49 -12.30
CA ASP A 156 -20.90 -1.80 -12.48
C ASP A 156 -19.44 -1.81 -12.03
N GLN A 157 -18.64 -0.82 -12.48
CA GLN A 157 -17.23 -0.71 -12.10
C GLN A 157 -17.04 -0.39 -10.62
N SER A 158 -17.91 0.44 -10.03
CA SER A 158 -17.90 0.73 -8.59
C SER A 158 -18.19 -0.53 -7.77
N SER A 159 -19.18 -1.33 -8.18
CA SER A 159 -19.51 -2.59 -7.49
C SER A 159 -18.38 -3.63 -7.61
N LYS A 160 -17.72 -3.70 -8.77
CA LYS A 160 -16.53 -4.55 -8.98
C LYS A 160 -15.38 -4.11 -8.08
N LEU A 161 -15.10 -2.80 -8.05
CA LEU A 161 -14.09 -2.23 -7.18
C LEU A 161 -14.38 -2.54 -5.71
N GLU A 162 -15.62 -2.37 -5.27
CA GLU A 162 -16.04 -2.68 -3.90
C GLU A 162 -15.88 -4.18 -3.57
N SER A 163 -16.28 -5.07 -4.48
CA SER A 163 -16.13 -6.52 -4.30
C SER A 163 -14.67 -6.99 -4.20
N LEU A 164 -13.77 -6.37 -4.97
CA LEU A 164 -12.33 -6.64 -4.94
C LEU A 164 -11.68 -6.14 -3.65
N LEU A 165 -12.25 -5.10 -3.04
CA LEU A 165 -11.77 -4.54 -1.77
C LEU A 165 -12.22 -5.36 -0.55
N TRP A 166 -13.41 -5.94 -0.58
CA TRP A 166 -13.96 -6.74 0.52
C TRP A 166 -13.30 -8.12 0.66
N LYS A 167 -12.87 -8.75 -0.43
CA LYS A 167 -12.19 -10.06 -0.39
C LYS A 167 -10.74 -10.02 0.10
N ALA A 168 -10.16 -8.84 0.29
CA ALA A 168 -8.71 -8.72 0.34
C ALA A 168 -8.08 -8.74 1.74
N VAL A 169 -8.80 -8.56 2.86
CA VAL A 169 -8.19 -8.65 4.22
C VAL A 169 -9.21 -9.03 5.30
N SER A 170 -8.97 -10.18 5.95
CA SER A 170 -9.51 -10.55 7.26
C SER A 170 -8.35 -10.76 8.23
N GLN A 171 -7.71 -9.67 8.68
CA GLN A 171 -6.82 -9.74 9.83
C GLN A 171 -6.93 -8.43 10.60
N THR A 172 -7.57 -8.50 11.77
CA THR A 172 -7.97 -7.38 12.60
C THR A 172 -7.27 -7.37 13.95
N HIS A 173 -6.40 -8.35 14.25
CA HIS A 173 -5.69 -8.44 15.52
C HIS A 173 -4.21 -8.84 15.37
N MET A 174 -3.38 -8.14 16.14
CA MET A 174 -1.92 -8.18 16.14
C MET A 174 -1.33 -9.37 16.94
N GLU A 175 -2.16 -10.11 17.69
CA GLU A 175 -1.76 -11.26 18.52
C GLU A 175 -2.34 -12.61 18.03
N SER A 176 -3.20 -12.64 17.02
CA SER A 176 -3.88 -13.86 16.57
C SER A 176 -3.57 -14.14 15.11
N GLY A 177 -2.51 -14.89 14.90
CA GLY A 177 -2.08 -15.41 13.62
C GLY A 177 -1.00 -16.43 13.90
N ASP A 178 -1.41 -17.65 14.26
CA ASP A 178 -0.52 -18.80 14.21
C ASP A 178 0.15 -18.80 12.83
N ILE A 179 1.49 -18.79 12.83
CA ILE A 179 2.29 -18.94 11.63
C ILE A 179 2.08 -20.38 11.16
N GLU A 180 1.09 -20.62 10.31
CA GLU A 180 1.08 -21.82 9.48
C GLU A 180 2.21 -21.67 8.46
N LEU A 181 3.36 -22.24 8.82
CA LEU A 181 4.47 -22.51 7.93
C LEU A 181 3.94 -23.41 6.79
N PHE A 182 3.85 -22.85 5.59
CA PHE A 182 3.87 -23.60 4.33
C PHE A 182 5.19 -23.35 3.62
#